data_AF-A0A6P0UE77-F1
#
_entry.id   AF-A0A6P0UE77-F1
#
_cell.length_a   1.000
_cell.length_b   1.000
_cell.length_c   1.000
_cell.angle_alpha   90.00
_cell.angle_beta   90.00
_cell.angle_gamma   90.00
#
_symmetry.space_group_name_H-M   'P 1'
#
loop_
_entity.id
_entity.type
_entity.pdbx_description
1 polymer ?
#
loop_
_entity_poly.entity_id
_entity_poly.type
_entity_poly.pdbx_seq_one_letter_code
_entity_poly.pdbx_strand_id
1 'polypeptide(L)'
;MSYISKKLRFTDFTTQKKYHTLKIYYRCCSDAQPSIHEMESLDSKEDFKIKLDDIDDNGYVVGEVYRTFLDDFLSMNIPRMAEQHFNEFQRKIDEKQLYNPDAIKDYGKFVINQSLPWSSKIRESLYLNDEIKHQILQQLERYIQDIEHYSKYPFAYAEAKLKFNWNKADVLYFFHLLRENKQIEYRSNSEYGRFIDNMVEYKDGDRYSPITDSRKRLSAFNQKVPTIVTESKNRLLTTFSNPDFYKE
;
A
#
# COMPACT_ATOMS: atom_id res chain seq x y z
N MET A 1 11.04 -23.08 5.67
CA MET A 1 12.19 -22.22 5.32
C MET A 1 11.96 -20.79 5.77
N SER A 2 12.72 -20.30 6.76
CA SER A 2 12.74 -18.87 7.12
C SER A 2 13.64 -18.15 6.12
N TYR A 3 13.06 -17.58 5.07
CA TYR A 3 13.83 -16.73 4.15
C TYR A 3 14.19 -15.44 4.87
N ILE A 4 15.48 -15.12 4.99
CA ILE A 4 15.93 -13.81 5.44
C ILE A 4 15.38 -12.79 4.44
N SER A 5 14.32 -12.09 4.86
CA SER A 5 13.54 -11.19 4.02
C SER A 5 13.63 -9.80 4.62
N LYS A 6 14.45 -8.93 4.04
CA LYS A 6 14.45 -7.50 4.33
C LYS A 6 13.70 -6.76 3.22
N LYS A 7 12.72 -5.93 3.60
CA LYS A 7 12.13 -4.96 2.66
C LYS A 7 13.21 -3.96 2.23
N LEU A 8 13.61 -4.01 0.96
CA LEU A 8 14.62 -3.11 0.41
C LEU A 8 14.02 -1.72 0.11
N ARG A 9 14.81 -0.67 0.34
CA ARG A 9 14.44 0.70 0.01
C ARG A 9 15.41 1.28 -1.02
N PHE A 10 14.92 2.09 -1.95
CA PHE A 10 15.79 2.82 -2.88
C PHE A 10 16.85 3.64 -2.13
N THR A 11 16.48 4.21 -0.98
CA THR A 11 17.41 4.96 -0.15
C THR A 11 18.56 4.13 0.41
N ASP A 12 18.43 2.81 0.55
CA ASP A 12 19.51 1.94 1.02
C ASP A 12 20.70 1.95 0.03
N PHE A 13 20.47 2.34 -1.22
CA PHE A 13 21.46 2.41 -2.31
C PHE A 13 21.98 3.82 -2.60
N THR A 14 21.51 4.83 -1.86
CA THR A 14 21.84 6.25 -2.15
C THR A 14 23.14 6.74 -1.54
N THR A 15 23.72 6.00 -0.59
CA THR A 15 25.04 6.29 -0.02
C THR A 15 25.79 5.01 0.32
N GLN A 16 27.13 5.06 0.30
CA GLN A 16 27.98 3.92 0.67
C GLN A 16 27.64 3.40 2.07
N LYS A 17 27.52 4.30 3.04
CA LYS A 17 27.16 3.95 4.42
C LYS A 17 25.87 3.13 4.52
N LYS A 18 24.83 3.50 3.76
CA LYS A 18 23.55 2.80 3.80
C LYS A 18 23.65 1.43 3.13
N TYR A 19 24.36 1.34 2.01
CA TYR A 19 24.60 0.07 1.34
C TYR A 19 25.46 -0.87 2.17
N HIS A 20 26.50 -0.35 2.83
CA HIS A 20 27.30 -1.11 3.79
C HIS A 20 26.45 -1.62 4.96
N THR A 21 25.56 -0.79 5.51
CA THR A 21 24.61 -1.21 6.56
C THR A 21 23.71 -2.35 6.06
N LEU A 22 23.32 -2.34 4.78
CA LEU A 22 22.58 -3.43 4.16
C LEU A 22 23.41 -4.72 4.07
N LYS A 23 24.68 -4.64 3.64
CA LYS A 23 25.62 -5.77 3.62
C LYS A 23 25.82 -6.37 5.01
N ILE A 24 26.07 -5.53 6.01
CA ILE A 24 26.17 -5.92 7.43
C ILE A 24 24.93 -6.70 7.87
N TYR A 25 23.73 -6.17 7.58
CA TYR A 25 22.48 -6.81 7.99
C TYR A 25 22.42 -8.26 7.51
N TYR A 26 22.70 -8.51 6.22
CA TYR A 26 22.67 -9.86 5.68
C TYR A 26 23.83 -10.74 6.17
N ARG A 27 25.04 -10.17 6.35
CA ARG A 27 26.17 -10.91 6.92
C ARG A 27 25.89 -11.40 8.33
N CYS A 28 25.25 -10.57 9.15
CA CYS A 28 24.83 -10.91 10.52
C CYS A 28 23.70 -11.94 10.58
N CYS A 29 23.02 -12.22 9.47
CA CYS A 29 22.05 -13.31 9.38
C CYS A 29 22.70 -14.67 9.07
N SER A 30 24.02 -14.72 8.87
CA SER A 30 24.73 -15.99 8.73
C SER A 30 24.92 -16.67 10.09
N ASP A 31 24.84 -17.99 10.11
CA ASP A 31 25.12 -18.79 11.31
C ASP A 31 26.61 -18.76 11.69
N ALA A 32 27.50 -18.42 10.74
CA ALA A 32 28.90 -18.14 11.03
C ALA A 32 29.08 -16.70 11.50
N GLN A 33 29.54 -16.51 12.75
CA GLN A 33 29.88 -15.18 13.26
C GLN A 33 30.99 -14.54 12.40
N PRO A 34 30.77 -13.31 11.89
CA PRO A 34 31.78 -12.63 11.11
C PRO A 34 32.95 -12.18 11.98
N SER A 35 34.18 -12.31 11.47
CA SER A 35 35.33 -11.68 12.10
C SER A 35 35.31 -10.16 11.90
N ILE A 36 36.06 -9.41 12.73
CA ILE A 36 36.20 -7.94 12.55
C ILE A 36 36.75 -7.62 11.17
N HIS A 37 37.75 -8.38 10.71
CA HIS A 37 38.36 -8.18 9.40
C HIS A 37 37.39 -8.46 8.24
N GLU A 38 36.54 -9.48 8.38
CA GLU A 38 35.46 -9.73 7.41
C GLU A 38 34.47 -8.56 7.35
N MET A 39 34.09 -8.00 8.50
CA MET A 39 33.17 -6.86 8.57
C MET A 39 33.76 -5.61 7.91
N GLU A 40 35.04 -5.36 8.09
CA GLU A 40 35.76 -4.25 7.42
C GLU A 40 35.85 -4.48 5.90
N SER A 41 35.99 -5.73 5.45
CA SER A 41 36.07 -6.06 4.02
C SER A 41 34.74 -5.91 3.27
N LEU A 42 33.61 -5.82 3.98
CA LEU A 42 32.28 -5.64 3.36
C LEU A 42 32.15 -4.33 2.58
N ASP A 43 33.06 -3.36 2.73
CA ASP A 43 33.08 -2.16 1.90
C ASP A 43 33.50 -2.39 0.44
N SER A 44 33.99 -3.59 0.11
CA SER A 44 34.30 -3.95 -1.27
C SER A 44 33.03 -4.07 -2.15
N LYS A 45 33.21 -3.97 -3.46
CA LYS A 45 32.16 -4.32 -4.44
C LYS A 45 31.92 -5.82 -4.57
N GLU A 46 32.81 -6.62 -3.98
CA GLU A 46 32.77 -8.06 -4.12
C GLU A 46 31.58 -8.64 -3.36
N ASP A 47 31.09 -9.73 -3.92
CA ASP A 47 30.08 -10.53 -3.29
C ASP A 47 30.67 -11.30 -2.10
N PHE A 48 29.80 -11.74 -1.20
CA PHE A 48 30.19 -12.55 -0.06
C PHE A 48 29.18 -13.65 0.19
N LYS A 49 29.67 -14.74 0.78
CA LYS A 49 28.84 -15.90 1.13
C LYS A 49 28.25 -15.73 2.52
N ILE A 50 27.02 -16.20 2.67
CA ILE A 50 26.24 -16.25 3.88
C ILE A 50 25.94 -17.73 4.10
N LYS A 51 26.49 -18.29 5.17
CA LYS A 51 26.22 -19.65 5.61
C LYS A 51 24.91 -19.70 6.37
N LEU A 52 24.02 -20.60 6.00
CA LEU A 52 22.74 -20.87 6.64
C LEU A 52 22.57 -22.37 6.90
N ASP A 53 21.84 -22.71 7.96
CA ASP A 53 21.34 -24.05 8.20
C ASP A 53 20.35 -24.46 7.10
N ASP A 54 20.56 -25.64 6.52
CA ASP A 54 19.61 -26.27 5.60
C ASP A 54 18.57 -27.04 6.43
N ILE A 55 17.29 -26.71 6.22
CA ILE A 55 16.18 -27.20 7.05
C ILE A 55 15.24 -28.03 6.18
N ASP A 56 15.02 -29.28 6.57
CA ASP A 56 14.09 -30.19 5.88
C ASP A 56 12.61 -29.78 6.06
N ASP A 57 11.71 -30.50 5.38
CA ASP A 57 10.26 -30.24 5.45
C ASP A 57 9.67 -30.45 6.86
N ASN A 58 10.39 -31.17 7.74
CA ASN A 58 9.98 -31.41 9.12
C ASN A 58 10.58 -30.39 10.11
N GLY A 59 11.41 -29.46 9.64
CA GLY A 59 12.03 -28.43 10.46
C GLY A 59 13.38 -28.83 11.09
N TYR A 60 13.98 -29.95 10.69
CA TYR A 60 15.28 -30.40 11.18
C TYR A 60 16.42 -29.86 10.33
N VAL A 61 17.52 -29.47 10.99
CA VAL A 61 18.77 -29.09 10.30
C VAL A 61 19.40 -30.34 9.70
N VAL A 62 19.48 -30.39 8.38
CA VAL A 62 20.02 -31.53 7.59
C VAL A 62 21.39 -31.24 6.99
N GLY A 63 21.85 -29.99 7.07
CA GLY A 63 23.16 -29.60 6.58
C GLY A 63 23.37 -28.09 6.61
N GLU A 64 24.32 -27.64 5.80
CA GLU A 64 24.70 -26.24 5.68
C GLU A 64 24.62 -25.85 4.21
N VAL A 65 24.03 -24.69 3.93
CA VAL A 65 23.98 -24.11 2.58
C VAL A 65 24.68 -22.75 2.58
N TYR A 66 25.44 -22.51 1.51
CA TYR A 66 26.06 -21.21 1.26
C TYR A 66 25.26 -20.47 0.20
N ARG A 67 24.77 -19.29 0.56
CA ARG A 67 24.10 -18.35 -0.34
C ARG A 67 24.96 -17.12 -0.54
N THR A 68 24.76 -16.44 -1.65
CA THR A 68 25.52 -15.24 -2.03
C THR A 68 24.70 -13.98 -1.80
N PHE A 69 25.31 -12.91 -1.31
CA PHE A 69 24.59 -11.67 -1.03
C PHE A 69 23.96 -11.06 -2.29
N LEU A 70 24.70 -11.03 -3.40
CA LEU A 70 24.19 -10.46 -4.64
C LEU A 70 23.08 -11.33 -5.24
N ASP A 71 23.32 -12.61 -5.52
CA ASP A 71 22.36 -13.40 -6.29
C ASP A 71 21.17 -13.88 -5.44
N ASP A 72 21.43 -14.44 -4.26
CA ASP A 72 20.37 -15.08 -3.46
C ASP A 72 19.53 -14.10 -2.64
N PHE A 73 20.06 -12.91 -2.34
CA PHE A 73 19.35 -11.92 -1.52
C PHE A 73 19.05 -10.63 -2.28
N LEU A 74 20.05 -10.00 -2.89
CA LEU A 74 19.84 -8.68 -3.47
C LEU A 74 19.02 -8.76 -4.77
N SER A 75 19.49 -9.55 -5.74
CA SER A 75 18.84 -9.76 -7.04
C SER A 75 17.46 -10.39 -6.91
N MET A 76 17.22 -11.22 -5.90
CA MET A 76 15.89 -11.78 -5.62
C MET A 76 14.88 -10.75 -5.08
N ASN A 77 15.35 -9.71 -4.39
CA ASN A 77 14.48 -8.72 -3.74
C ASN A 77 14.32 -7.41 -4.55
N ILE A 78 15.30 -7.04 -5.39
CA ILE A 78 15.20 -5.84 -6.24
C ILE A 78 13.93 -5.82 -7.09
N PRO A 79 13.52 -6.90 -7.79
CA PRO A 79 12.34 -6.90 -8.66
C PRO A 79 11.01 -6.55 -7.97
N ARG A 80 10.95 -6.66 -6.64
CA ARG A 80 9.76 -6.35 -5.84
C ARG A 80 9.75 -4.91 -5.31
N MET A 81 10.85 -4.16 -5.47
CA MET A 81 10.99 -2.83 -4.90
C MET A 81 9.93 -1.86 -5.43
N ALA A 82 9.66 -1.85 -6.74
CA ALA A 82 8.67 -0.93 -7.32
C ALA A 82 7.29 -1.11 -6.70
N GLU A 83 6.79 -2.35 -6.68
CA GLU A 83 5.50 -2.73 -6.08
C GLU A 83 5.46 -2.39 -4.58
N GLN A 84 6.52 -2.70 -3.84
CA GLN A 84 6.60 -2.45 -2.40
C GLN A 84 6.54 -0.97 -2.03
N HIS A 85 7.17 -0.09 -2.83
CA HIS A 85 7.10 1.37 -2.64
C HIS A 85 5.78 1.93 -3.16
N PHE A 86 5.23 1.39 -4.25
CA PHE A 86 3.93 1.80 -4.77
C PHE A 86 2.79 1.49 -3.79
N ASN A 87 2.77 0.29 -3.20
CA ASN A 87 1.82 -0.06 -2.14
C ASN A 87 1.95 0.87 -0.92
N GLU A 88 3.17 1.31 -0.61
CA GLU A 88 3.39 2.28 0.47
C GLU A 88 2.88 3.68 0.10
N PHE A 89 3.05 4.11 -1.15
CA PHE A 89 2.47 5.33 -1.69
C PHE A 89 0.93 5.32 -1.60
N GLN A 90 0.28 4.23 -2.02
CA GLN A 90 -1.18 4.06 -1.91
C GLN A 90 -1.64 4.10 -0.44
N ARG A 91 -0.95 3.36 0.44
CA ARG A 91 -1.23 3.41 1.88
C ARG A 91 -1.10 4.83 2.44
N LYS A 92 -0.12 5.62 1.98
CA LYS A 92 0.04 7.01 2.41
C LYS A 92 -1.07 7.93 1.91
N ILE A 93 -1.62 7.67 0.73
CA ILE A 93 -2.83 8.35 0.22
C ILE A 93 -4.00 8.10 1.17
N ASP A 94 -4.22 6.85 1.57
CA ASP A 94 -5.29 6.46 2.49
C ASP A 94 -5.10 7.07 3.88
N GLU A 95 -3.90 6.96 4.45
CA GLU A 95 -3.54 7.55 5.76
C GLU A 95 -3.73 9.08 5.77
N LYS A 96 -3.41 9.75 4.67
CA LYS A 96 -3.58 11.20 4.50
C LYS A 96 -4.99 11.59 4.04
N GLN A 97 -5.87 10.61 3.78
CA GLN A 97 -7.23 10.81 3.32
C GLN A 97 -7.31 11.65 2.02
N LEU A 98 -6.40 11.42 1.09
CA LEU A 98 -6.34 12.13 -0.19
C LEU A 98 -7.30 11.48 -1.18
N TYR A 99 -8.57 11.88 -1.15
CA TYR A 99 -9.62 11.27 -1.98
C TYR A 99 -10.00 12.09 -3.21
N ASN A 100 -9.57 13.36 -3.28
CA ASN A 100 -9.83 14.18 -4.46
C ASN A 100 -8.70 14.00 -5.50
N PRO A 101 -9.01 13.98 -6.81
CA PRO A 101 -8.01 13.74 -7.85
C PRO A 101 -6.85 14.74 -7.86
N ASP A 102 -7.11 16.02 -7.59
CA ASP A 102 -6.07 17.06 -7.60
C ASP A 102 -5.04 16.87 -6.48
N ALA A 103 -5.49 16.50 -5.27
CA ALA A 103 -4.63 16.22 -4.13
C ALA A 103 -3.81 14.94 -4.35
N ILE A 104 -4.39 13.92 -4.98
CA ILE A 104 -3.64 12.72 -5.39
C ILE A 104 -2.56 13.08 -6.42
N LYS A 105 -2.90 13.92 -7.39
CA LYS A 105 -1.96 14.39 -8.43
C LYS A 105 -0.82 15.20 -7.83
N ASP A 106 -1.11 16.15 -6.95
CA ASP A 106 -0.08 16.98 -6.32
C ASP A 106 0.78 16.17 -5.33
N TYR A 107 0.18 15.22 -4.61
CA TYR A 107 0.96 14.29 -3.80
C TYR A 107 1.86 13.38 -4.64
N GLY A 108 1.35 12.86 -5.76
CA GLY A 108 2.15 12.09 -6.72
C GLY A 108 3.36 12.87 -7.23
N LYS A 109 3.16 14.12 -7.69
CA LYS A 109 4.28 15.00 -8.08
C LYS A 109 5.29 15.20 -6.95
N PHE A 110 4.81 15.42 -5.73
CA PHE A 110 5.69 15.58 -4.57
C PHE A 110 6.57 14.33 -4.36
N VAL A 111 5.97 13.13 -4.40
CA VAL A 111 6.70 11.87 -4.21
C VAL A 111 7.68 11.60 -5.35
N ILE A 112 7.29 11.87 -6.60
CA ILE A 112 8.19 11.76 -7.77
C ILE A 112 9.39 12.69 -7.59
N ASN A 113 9.16 13.96 -7.23
CA ASN A 113 10.23 14.94 -7.01
C ASN A 113 11.19 14.52 -5.88
N GLN A 114 10.71 13.81 -4.85
CA GLN A 114 11.58 13.24 -3.82
C GLN A 114 12.37 12.00 -4.29
N SER A 115 11.85 11.29 -5.27
CA SER A 115 12.43 10.03 -5.77
C SER A 115 13.47 10.27 -6.87
N LEU A 116 13.31 11.30 -7.70
CA LEU A 116 14.24 11.65 -8.78
C LEU A 116 15.70 11.77 -8.33
N PRO A 117 16.05 12.43 -7.20
CA PRO A 117 17.43 12.52 -6.72
C PRO A 117 18.07 11.16 -6.39
N TRP A 118 17.28 10.11 -6.15
CA TRP A 118 17.83 8.77 -5.91
C TRP A 118 18.46 8.20 -7.18
N SER A 119 17.89 8.49 -8.36
CA SER A 119 18.40 7.99 -9.64
C SER A 119 19.84 8.43 -9.90
N SER A 120 20.14 9.72 -9.73
CA SER A 120 21.50 10.27 -9.87
C SER A 120 22.46 9.64 -8.87
N LYS A 121 22.08 9.57 -7.59
CA LYS A 121 22.91 8.97 -6.53
C LYS A 121 23.24 7.50 -6.78
N ILE A 122 22.28 6.73 -7.27
CA ILE A 122 22.47 5.31 -7.59
C ILE A 122 23.36 5.16 -8.83
N ARG A 123 23.10 5.96 -9.88
CA ARG A 123 23.87 5.93 -11.13
C ARG A 123 25.34 6.26 -10.92
N GLU A 124 25.62 7.31 -10.14
CA GLU A 124 26.97 7.82 -9.85
C GLU A 124 27.69 7.03 -8.75
N SER A 125 27.02 6.06 -8.11
CA SER A 125 27.60 5.32 -7.00
C SER A 125 28.84 4.53 -7.42
N LEU A 126 29.91 4.63 -6.62
CA LEU A 126 31.16 3.90 -6.82
C LEU A 126 31.21 2.58 -6.03
N TYR A 127 30.23 2.28 -5.19
CA TYR A 127 30.19 1.08 -4.33
C TYR A 127 29.23 0.00 -4.84
N LEU A 128 28.40 0.30 -5.84
CA LEU A 128 27.56 -0.68 -6.51
C LEU A 128 28.27 -1.17 -7.78
N ASN A 129 28.04 -2.44 -8.13
CA ASN A 129 28.35 -2.94 -9.46
C ASN A 129 27.28 -2.46 -10.47
N ASP A 130 27.60 -2.48 -11.75
CA ASP A 130 26.74 -1.86 -12.77
C ASP A 130 25.46 -2.65 -13.06
N GLU A 131 25.47 -3.97 -12.86
CA GLU A 131 24.28 -4.81 -12.99
C GLU A 131 23.23 -4.46 -11.93
N ILE A 132 23.64 -4.39 -10.66
CA ILE A 132 22.76 -4.00 -9.55
C ILE A 132 22.24 -2.57 -9.74
N LYS A 133 23.09 -1.64 -10.18
CA LYS A 133 22.62 -0.28 -10.53
C LYS A 133 21.53 -0.33 -11.58
N HIS A 134 21.74 -1.09 -12.65
CA HIS A 134 20.77 -1.21 -13.74
C HIS A 134 19.43 -1.75 -13.24
N GLN A 135 19.43 -2.84 -12.49
CA GLN A 135 18.21 -3.43 -11.94
C GLN A 135 17.48 -2.47 -10.99
N ILE A 136 18.19 -1.79 -10.08
CA ILE A 136 17.57 -0.83 -9.14
C ILE A 136 16.99 0.36 -9.91
N LEU A 137 17.70 0.89 -10.90
CA LEU A 137 17.24 2.02 -11.70
C LEU A 137 15.99 1.67 -12.52
N GLN A 138 15.91 0.47 -13.09
CA GLN A 138 14.69 -0.02 -13.74
C GLN A 138 13.50 -0.06 -12.78
N GLN A 139 13.70 -0.52 -11.55
CA GLN A 139 12.63 -0.56 -10.55
C GLN A 139 12.22 0.84 -10.07
N LEU A 140 13.16 1.78 -9.98
CA LEU A 140 12.86 3.17 -9.66
C LEU A 140 12.05 3.85 -10.77
N GLU A 141 12.41 3.58 -12.04
CA GLU A 141 11.66 4.06 -13.20
C GLU A 141 10.25 3.50 -13.21
N ARG A 142 10.09 2.18 -13.03
CA ARG A 142 8.77 1.54 -12.91
C ARG A 142 7.93 2.15 -11.79
N TYR A 143 8.51 2.37 -10.61
CA TYR A 143 7.82 3.01 -9.48
C TYR A 143 7.32 4.42 -9.83
N ILE A 144 8.14 5.23 -10.52
CA ILE A 144 7.73 6.56 -10.97
C ILE A 144 6.58 6.45 -11.98
N GLN A 145 6.68 5.56 -12.96
CA GLN A 145 5.63 5.32 -13.95
C GLN A 145 4.31 4.88 -13.29
N ASP A 146 4.37 3.99 -12.30
CA ASP A 146 3.21 3.53 -11.54
C ASP A 146 2.54 4.70 -10.80
N ILE A 147 3.32 5.59 -10.18
CA ILE A 147 2.78 6.82 -9.55
C ILE A 147 2.16 7.74 -10.59
N GLU A 148 2.84 8.02 -11.70
CA GLU A 148 2.33 8.90 -12.76
C GLU A 148 0.99 8.39 -13.32
N HIS A 149 0.92 7.08 -13.58
CA HIS A 149 -0.28 6.42 -14.05
C HIS A 149 -1.42 6.54 -13.02
N TYR A 150 -1.15 6.18 -11.76
CA TYR A 150 -2.15 6.26 -10.69
C TYR A 150 -2.61 7.69 -10.42
N SER A 151 -1.71 8.67 -10.47
CA SER A 151 -2.06 10.08 -10.28
C SER A 151 -2.90 10.65 -11.42
N LYS A 152 -2.79 10.10 -12.62
CA LYS A 152 -3.63 10.49 -13.78
C LYS A 152 -4.99 9.80 -13.76
N TYR A 153 -5.03 8.53 -13.35
CA TYR A 153 -6.21 7.70 -13.29
C TYR A 153 -6.34 7.06 -11.91
N PRO A 154 -6.59 7.87 -10.86
CA PRO A 154 -6.78 7.31 -9.52
C PRO A 154 -7.99 6.40 -9.57
N PHE A 155 -7.84 5.18 -9.07
CA PHE A 155 -8.88 4.16 -9.10
C PHE A 155 -9.25 3.73 -10.54
N ALA A 156 -8.28 3.37 -11.39
CA ALA A 156 -8.51 2.94 -12.77
C ALA A 156 -9.58 1.82 -12.95
N TYR A 157 -9.88 1.05 -11.90
CA TYR A 157 -10.95 0.03 -11.90
C TYR A 157 -12.32 0.54 -11.43
N ALA A 158 -12.40 1.75 -10.89
CA ALA A 158 -13.64 2.44 -10.51
C ALA A 158 -14.02 3.44 -11.61
N GLU A 159 -14.42 2.94 -12.78
CA GLU A 159 -14.69 3.77 -13.97
C GLU A 159 -15.83 4.78 -13.82
N ALA A 160 -16.61 4.71 -12.74
CA ALA A 160 -17.64 5.70 -12.41
C ALA A 160 -17.91 5.73 -10.91
N LYS A 161 -18.41 6.87 -10.41
CA LYS A 161 -19.07 6.89 -9.09
C LYS A 161 -20.15 5.79 -9.06
N LEU A 162 -20.27 5.12 -7.92
CA LEU A 162 -21.31 4.13 -7.68
C LEU A 162 -22.67 4.83 -7.72
N LYS A 163 -23.48 4.50 -8.73
CA LYS A 163 -24.80 5.08 -8.94
C LYS A 163 -25.87 4.19 -8.33
N PHE A 164 -26.58 4.72 -7.34
CA PHE A 164 -27.71 4.04 -6.73
C PHE A 164 -29.03 4.60 -7.23
N ASN A 165 -29.96 3.71 -7.56
CA ASN A 165 -31.34 4.06 -7.95
C ASN A 165 -32.23 4.42 -6.76
N TRP A 166 -31.63 4.81 -5.63
CA TRP A 166 -32.33 5.18 -4.42
C TRP A 166 -32.16 6.68 -4.15
N ASN A 167 -33.01 7.23 -3.29
CA ASN A 167 -32.83 8.60 -2.84
C ASN A 167 -31.62 8.72 -1.90
N LYS A 168 -31.17 9.96 -1.64
CA LYS A 168 -30.00 10.25 -0.80
C LYS A 168 -30.06 9.61 0.59
N ALA A 169 -31.23 9.58 1.24
CA ALA A 169 -31.38 9.05 2.59
C ALA A 169 -31.21 7.53 2.62
N ASP A 170 -31.80 6.83 1.65
CA ASP A 170 -31.72 5.37 1.53
C ASP A 170 -30.29 4.91 1.25
N VAL A 171 -29.56 5.61 0.37
CA VAL A 171 -28.14 5.31 0.10
C VAL A 171 -27.30 5.47 1.37
N LEU A 172 -27.48 6.59 2.11
CA LEU A 172 -26.74 6.83 3.35
C LEU A 172 -27.09 5.80 4.43
N TYR A 173 -28.35 5.38 4.52
CA TYR A 173 -28.78 4.36 5.48
C TYR A 173 -28.27 2.97 5.10
N PHE A 174 -28.23 2.62 3.81
CA PHE A 174 -27.59 1.39 3.32
C PHE A 174 -26.12 1.31 3.75
N PHE A 175 -25.36 2.39 3.53
CA PHE A 175 -23.97 2.45 3.96
C PHE A 175 -23.83 2.44 5.49
N HIS A 176 -24.78 3.00 6.24
CA HIS A 176 -24.82 2.86 7.70
C HIS A 176 -25.00 1.39 8.12
N LEU A 177 -25.97 0.67 7.53
CA LEU A 177 -26.24 -0.75 7.81
C LEU A 177 -25.04 -1.64 7.48
N LEU A 178 -24.34 -1.41 6.36
CA LEU A 178 -23.12 -2.16 6.04
C LEU A 178 -22.06 -2.04 7.13
N ARG A 179 -21.95 -0.86 7.74
CA ARG A 179 -20.98 -0.59 8.81
C ARG A 179 -21.40 -1.26 10.11
N GLU A 180 -22.65 -1.11 10.54
CA GLU A 180 -23.14 -1.71 11.79
C GLU A 180 -23.10 -3.24 11.73
N ASN A 181 -23.41 -3.83 10.56
CA ASN A 181 -23.30 -5.26 10.32
C ASN A 181 -21.87 -5.76 10.02
N LYS A 182 -20.84 -4.91 10.18
CA LYS A 182 -19.42 -5.23 9.98
C LYS A 182 -19.10 -5.85 8.61
N GLN A 183 -19.91 -5.54 7.58
CA GLN A 183 -19.64 -5.94 6.19
C GLN A 183 -18.53 -5.11 5.57
N ILE A 184 -18.24 -3.96 6.17
CA ILE A 184 -17.13 -3.07 5.83
C ILE A 184 -16.37 -2.69 7.10
N GLU A 185 -15.12 -2.27 6.91
CA GLU A 185 -14.26 -1.78 7.99
C GLU A 185 -14.90 -0.58 8.71
N TYR A 186 -14.85 -0.58 10.05
CA TYR A 186 -15.40 0.52 10.85
C TYR A 186 -14.49 1.75 10.77
N ARG A 187 -14.83 2.68 9.87
CA ARG A 187 -14.20 4.00 9.75
C ARG A 187 -15.00 5.08 10.47
N SER A 188 -14.33 6.15 10.91
CA SER A 188 -15.01 7.27 11.56
C SER A 188 -16.06 7.90 10.64
N ASN A 189 -17.10 8.52 11.20
CA ASN A 189 -18.13 9.23 10.41
C ASN A 189 -17.55 10.28 9.44
N SER A 190 -16.38 10.84 9.78
CA SER A 190 -15.70 11.82 8.93
C SER A 190 -15.06 11.17 7.71
N GLU A 191 -14.33 10.07 7.91
CA GLU A 191 -13.71 9.29 6.83
C GLU A 191 -14.76 8.67 5.93
N TYR A 192 -15.77 8.06 6.56
CA TYR A 192 -16.82 7.37 5.86
C TYR A 192 -17.71 8.33 5.06
N GLY A 193 -18.02 9.49 5.65
CA GLY A 193 -18.73 10.56 4.93
C GLY A 193 -17.95 11.06 3.71
N ARG A 194 -16.62 11.24 3.84
CA ARG A 194 -15.77 11.64 2.70
C ARG A 194 -15.72 10.58 1.60
N PHE A 195 -15.69 9.30 1.95
CA PHE A 195 -15.76 8.22 0.97
C PHE A 195 -17.06 8.31 0.16
N ILE A 196 -18.21 8.38 0.85
CA ILE A 196 -19.52 8.44 0.20
C ILE A 196 -19.64 9.69 -0.69
N ASP A 197 -19.25 10.86 -0.18
CA ASP A 197 -19.35 12.12 -0.94
C ASP A 197 -18.54 12.09 -2.25
N ASN A 198 -17.39 11.40 -2.25
CA ASN A 198 -16.50 11.32 -3.41
C ASN A 198 -16.84 10.19 -4.39
N MET A 199 -17.36 9.06 -3.89
CA MET A 199 -17.49 7.83 -4.67
C MET A 199 -18.93 7.46 -5.03
N VAL A 200 -19.94 8.13 -4.47
CA VAL A 200 -21.34 7.68 -4.56
C VAL A 200 -22.26 8.77 -5.12
N GLU A 201 -23.18 8.37 -5.99
CA GLU A 201 -24.28 9.18 -6.50
C GLU A 201 -25.62 8.52 -6.21
N TYR A 202 -26.65 9.33 -5.99
CA TYR A 202 -28.01 8.88 -5.75
C TYR A 202 -28.95 9.39 -6.85
N LYS A 203 -30.10 8.74 -7.01
CA LYS A 203 -31.11 9.13 -7.99
C LYS A 203 -31.96 10.28 -7.46
N ASP A 204 -31.96 11.39 -8.19
CA ASP A 204 -32.74 12.59 -7.93
C ASP A 204 -33.58 12.93 -9.16
N GLY A 205 -34.85 12.51 -9.15
CA GLY A 205 -35.69 12.47 -10.35
C GLY A 205 -35.08 11.56 -11.43
N ASP A 206 -34.80 12.14 -12.60
CA ASP A 206 -34.22 11.42 -13.74
C ASP A 206 -32.68 11.51 -13.83
N ARG A 207 -32.03 12.18 -12.87
CA ARG A 207 -30.58 12.40 -12.89
C ARG A 207 -29.91 11.73 -11.69
N TYR A 208 -28.61 11.46 -11.85
CA TYR A 208 -27.76 11.09 -10.71
C TYR A 208 -27.07 12.34 -10.18
N SER A 209 -27.17 12.51 -8.87
CA SER A 209 -26.62 13.66 -8.16
C SER A 209 -25.58 13.19 -7.13
N PRO A 210 -24.49 13.96 -6.92
CA PRO A 210 -23.50 13.63 -5.91
C PRO A 210 -24.10 13.76 -4.50
N ILE A 211 -23.63 12.93 -3.58
CA ILE A 211 -23.93 13.08 -2.16
C ILE A 211 -23.00 14.15 -1.58
N THR A 212 -23.57 15.00 -0.72
CA THR A 212 -22.86 16.06 0.01
C THR A 212 -23.25 16.04 1.48
N ASP A 213 -22.34 16.46 2.37
CA ASP A 213 -22.53 16.52 3.82
C ASP A 213 -22.85 15.15 4.46
N SER A 214 -22.37 14.04 3.89
CA SER A 214 -22.63 12.68 4.41
C SER A 214 -22.28 12.54 5.89
N ARG A 215 -21.18 13.17 6.33
CA ARG A 215 -20.73 13.15 7.74
C ARG A 215 -21.83 13.54 8.72
N LYS A 216 -22.54 14.65 8.47
CA LYS A 216 -23.57 15.18 9.37
C LYS A 216 -24.79 14.26 9.42
N ARG A 217 -25.13 13.65 8.28
CA ARG A 217 -26.30 12.76 8.15
C ARG A 217 -26.03 11.39 8.77
N LEU A 218 -24.83 10.84 8.57
CA LEU A 218 -24.40 9.61 9.24
C LEU A 218 -24.40 9.76 10.77
N SER A 219 -24.01 10.92 11.31
CA SER A 219 -24.11 11.14 12.76
C SER A 219 -25.55 11.22 13.28
N ALA A 220 -26.52 11.60 12.43
CA ALA A 220 -27.93 11.67 12.82
C ALA A 220 -28.54 10.27 13.01
N PHE A 221 -28.03 9.25 12.31
CA PHE A 221 -28.49 7.87 12.47
C PHE A 221 -28.08 7.23 13.80
N ASN A 222 -27.05 7.77 14.47
CA ASN A 222 -26.65 7.31 15.80
C ASN A 222 -27.54 7.84 16.94
N GLN A 223 -28.53 8.70 16.64
CA GLN A 223 -29.47 9.23 17.64
C GLN A 223 -30.69 8.31 17.75
N LYS A 224 -31.38 8.28 18.91
CA LYS A 224 -32.56 7.42 19.13
C LYS A 224 -33.66 7.73 18.09
N VAL A 225 -33.68 6.88 17.07
CA VAL A 225 -34.59 6.71 15.92
C VAL A 225 -35.20 8.02 15.36
N PRO A 226 -34.46 8.75 14.51
CA PRO A 226 -35.05 9.77 13.64
C PRO A 226 -36.05 9.13 12.66
N THR A 227 -37.16 9.80 12.35
CA THR A 227 -38.19 9.37 11.39
C THR A 227 -37.61 8.91 10.04
N ILE A 228 -36.50 9.53 9.60
CA ILE A 228 -35.78 9.20 8.37
C ILE A 228 -35.27 7.74 8.37
N VAL A 229 -34.90 7.18 9.52
CA VAL A 229 -34.43 5.79 9.65
C VAL A 229 -35.58 4.82 9.35
N THR A 230 -36.74 5.03 9.96
CA THR A 230 -37.91 4.17 9.80
C THR A 230 -38.39 4.14 8.35
N GLU A 231 -38.46 5.29 7.69
CA GLU A 231 -38.88 5.36 6.29
C GLU A 231 -37.87 4.71 5.34
N SER A 232 -36.57 4.95 5.56
CA SER A 232 -35.51 4.37 4.72
C SER A 232 -35.44 2.85 4.93
N LYS A 233 -35.60 2.37 6.16
CA LYS A 233 -35.70 0.94 6.49
C LYS A 233 -36.86 0.28 5.77
N ASN A 234 -38.06 0.88 5.82
CA ASN A 234 -39.24 0.36 5.12
C ASN A 234 -39.05 0.30 3.60
N ARG A 235 -38.44 1.33 2.99
CA ARG A 235 -38.13 1.32 1.55
C ARG A 235 -37.09 0.27 1.20
N LEU A 236 -35.98 0.19 1.95
CA LEU A 236 -34.94 -0.80 1.69
C LEU A 236 -35.41 -2.23 1.91
N LEU A 237 -36.33 -2.51 2.85
CA LEU A 237 -36.93 -3.83 3.07
C LEU A 237 -37.59 -4.42 1.82
N THR A 238 -38.05 -3.56 0.90
CA THR A 238 -38.59 -4.00 -0.40
C THR A 238 -37.50 -4.48 -1.36
N THR A 239 -36.24 -4.10 -1.11
CA THR A 239 -35.07 -4.43 -1.94
C THR A 239 -34.28 -5.60 -1.38
N PHE A 240 -34.05 -5.66 -0.05
CA PHE A 240 -33.34 -6.76 0.59
C PHE A 240 -34.26 -7.52 1.53
N SER A 241 -34.58 -8.76 1.16
CA SER A 241 -35.50 -9.59 1.93
C SER A 241 -34.87 -10.25 3.16
N ASN A 242 -33.53 -10.20 3.29
CA ASN A 242 -32.84 -10.82 4.42
C ASN A 242 -33.01 -9.96 5.70
N PRO A 243 -33.69 -10.47 6.74
CA PRO A 243 -33.90 -9.72 7.98
C PRO A 243 -32.59 -9.39 8.72
N ASP A 244 -31.56 -10.22 8.53
CA ASP A 244 -30.26 -10.03 9.18
C ASP A 244 -29.54 -8.77 8.70
N PHE A 245 -29.88 -8.27 7.51
CA PHE A 245 -29.32 -7.03 6.95
C PHE A 245 -29.74 -5.77 7.72
N TYR A 246 -30.83 -5.84 8.49
CA TYR A 246 -31.39 -4.71 9.25
C TYR A 246 -31.20 -4.83 10.76
N LYS A 247 -30.36 -5.79 11.18
CA LYS A 247 -29.91 -5.88 12.56
C LYS A 247 -28.93 -4.72 12.79
N GLU A 248 -29.23 -3.90 13.78
CA GLU A 248 -28.41 -2.80 14.27
C GLU A 248 -27.81 -3.20 15.62
#